data_AF-A0A7C6WXZ5-F1
#
_entry.id   AF-A0A7C6WXZ5-F1
#
_cell.length_a   1.000
_cell.length_b   1.000
_cell.length_c   1.000
_cell.angle_alpha   90.00
_cell.angle_beta   90.00
_cell.angle_gamma   90.00
#
_symmetry.space_group_name_H-M   'P 1'
#
loop_
_entity.id
_entity.type
_entity.pdbx_description
1 polymer ?
#
loop_
_entity_poly.entity_id
_entity_poly.type
_entity_poly.pdbx_seq_one_letter_code
_entity_poly.pdbx_strand_id
1 'polypeptide(L)'
;EVVSTARGHIGEDRIQVDAMIAEMERTMRELNAEKEEARRAREEQQNLKRSRETEVRQLQEAKLEILRKAKDEADSMLAQARADIAGIIKGLRQGSNQQRSVIDDEARKAREALKEVSERSLSIDDELSGKDLATGYTDSLRPLNPDEAQVGAEVFVGKLRQAGQVSWVSGEGADVEVQVGRLKVLVPLEDLYVREGDDYLKKPSHTGQVYLSPITREKALVVSMELDVRGQTAEEAVAEVDKYLDDACLAGLSRVRIIHGKGTGVLKQAVRKFLREHPHVDAALPGGLSEGGDGVTVVSMRLG
;
A
#
# COMPACT_ATOMS: atom_id res chain seq x y z
N GLU A 1 30.69 -61.43 -41.19
CA GLU A 1 30.00 -61.03 -39.94
C GLU A 1 29.88 -59.52 -39.75
N VAL A 2 30.90 -58.70 -39.98
CA VAL A 2 30.87 -57.25 -39.69
C VAL A 2 29.72 -56.46 -40.36
N VAL A 3 29.26 -56.88 -41.55
CA VAL A 3 28.22 -56.18 -42.32
C VAL A 3 26.80 -56.43 -41.79
N SER A 4 26.52 -57.59 -41.17
CA SER A 4 25.19 -57.88 -40.61
C SER A 4 24.98 -57.18 -39.28
N THR A 5 26.03 -57.09 -38.45
CA THR A 5 26.01 -56.39 -37.16
C THR A 5 25.83 -54.88 -37.34
N ALA A 6 26.49 -54.30 -38.35
CA ALA A 6 26.34 -52.88 -38.69
C ALA A 6 24.93 -52.54 -39.22
N ARG A 7 24.28 -53.44 -39.97
CA ARG A 7 22.89 -53.25 -40.43
C ARG A 7 21.85 -53.32 -39.30
N GLY A 8 22.10 -54.14 -38.27
CA GLY A 8 21.24 -54.23 -37.08
C GLY A 8 21.25 -52.94 -36.25
N HIS A 9 22.44 -52.40 -35.97
CA HIS A 9 22.60 -51.17 -35.18
C HIS A 9 21.97 -49.95 -35.88
N ILE A 10 22.16 -49.82 -37.20
CA ILE A 10 21.52 -48.74 -37.99
C ILE A 10 19.99 -48.83 -37.96
N GLY A 11 19.43 -50.03 -37.82
CA GLY A 11 17.99 -50.24 -37.69
C GLY A 11 17.45 -49.82 -36.33
N GLU A 12 18.14 -50.19 -35.25
CA GLU A 12 17.78 -49.80 -33.87
C GLU A 12 17.88 -48.28 -33.66
N ASP A 13 18.94 -47.64 -34.13
CA ASP A 13 19.12 -46.18 -34.02
C ASP A 13 18.00 -45.42 -34.74
N ARG A 14 17.58 -45.90 -35.93
CA ARG A 14 16.46 -45.32 -36.68
C ARG A 14 15.13 -45.42 -35.93
N ILE A 15 14.85 -46.60 -35.35
CA ILE A 15 13.64 -46.83 -34.58
C ILE A 15 13.62 -45.93 -33.33
N GLN A 16 14.77 -45.70 -32.70
CA GLN A 16 14.89 -44.83 -31.54
C GLN A 16 14.67 -43.35 -31.88
N VAL A 17 15.20 -42.89 -33.03
CA VAL A 17 14.97 -41.51 -33.53
C VAL A 17 13.51 -41.30 -33.88
N ASP A 18 12.88 -42.24 -34.59
CA ASP A 18 11.46 -42.13 -34.96
C ASP A 18 10.54 -42.12 -33.72
N ALA A 19 10.87 -42.91 -32.69
CA ALA A 19 10.17 -42.89 -31.41
C ALA A 19 10.32 -41.55 -30.67
N MET A 20 11.52 -40.96 -30.69
CA MET A 20 11.79 -39.66 -30.07
C MET A 20 11.06 -38.52 -30.81
N ILE A 21 11.00 -38.56 -32.14
CA ILE A 21 10.23 -37.59 -32.94
C ILE A 21 8.74 -37.70 -32.60
N ALA A 22 8.20 -38.92 -32.53
CA ALA A 22 6.80 -39.14 -32.17
C ALA A 22 6.46 -38.67 -30.75
N GLU A 23 7.38 -38.83 -29.79
CA GLU A 23 7.24 -38.30 -28.44
C GLU A 23 7.27 -36.77 -28.44
N MET A 24 8.23 -36.16 -29.15
CA MET A 24 8.35 -34.71 -29.26
C MET A 24 7.11 -34.08 -29.90
N GLU A 25 6.53 -34.70 -30.93
CA GLU A 25 5.28 -34.24 -31.54
C GLU A 25 4.08 -34.30 -30.57
N ARG A 26 4.01 -35.31 -29.70
CA ARG A 26 2.98 -35.40 -28.66
C ARG A 26 3.18 -34.31 -27.62
N THR A 27 4.40 -34.15 -27.11
CA THR A 27 4.74 -33.10 -26.14
C THR A 27 4.49 -31.71 -26.71
N MET A 28 4.83 -31.44 -27.97
CA MET A 28 4.52 -30.15 -28.62
C MET A 28 3.01 -29.91 -28.72
N ARG A 29 2.22 -30.95 -29.03
CA ARG A 29 0.76 -30.84 -29.07
C ARG A 29 0.17 -30.55 -27.69
N GLU A 30 0.61 -31.26 -26.66
CA GLU A 30 0.20 -31.04 -25.27
C GLU A 30 0.57 -29.64 -24.77
N LEU A 31 1.82 -29.23 -25.01
CA LEU A 31 2.31 -27.92 -24.61
C LEU A 31 1.55 -26.78 -25.30
N ASN A 32 1.20 -26.94 -26.58
CA ASN A 32 0.40 -25.94 -27.30
C ASN A 32 -1.04 -25.88 -26.77
N ALA A 33 -1.63 -27.01 -26.40
CA ALA A 33 -2.95 -27.04 -25.78
C ALA A 33 -2.95 -26.35 -24.41
N GLU A 34 -1.99 -26.69 -23.55
CA GLU A 34 -1.83 -26.08 -22.23
C GLU A 34 -1.54 -24.58 -22.32
N LYS A 35 -0.73 -24.15 -23.30
CA LYS A 35 -0.46 -22.73 -23.56
C LYS A 35 -1.72 -21.97 -23.94
N GLU A 36 -2.58 -22.54 -24.79
CA GLU A 36 -3.84 -21.89 -25.16
C GLU A 36 -4.84 -21.84 -23.99
N GLU A 37 -4.91 -22.89 -23.16
CA GLU A 37 -5.71 -22.87 -21.93
C GLU A 37 -5.22 -21.81 -20.96
N ALA A 38 -3.91 -21.74 -20.71
CA ALA A 38 -3.30 -20.73 -19.86
C ALA A 38 -3.54 -19.31 -20.39
N ARG A 39 -3.51 -19.12 -21.72
CA ARG A 39 -3.83 -17.83 -22.35
C ARG A 39 -5.28 -17.42 -22.09
N ARG A 40 -6.24 -18.33 -22.30
CA ARG A 40 -7.67 -18.08 -22.04
C ARG A 40 -7.94 -17.76 -20.57
N ALA A 41 -7.35 -18.53 -19.66
CA ALA A 41 -7.50 -18.31 -18.22
C ALA A 41 -6.96 -16.93 -17.79
N ARG A 42 -5.82 -16.48 -18.36
CA ARG A 42 -5.28 -15.13 -18.11
C ARG A 42 -6.16 -14.03 -18.66
N GLU A 43 -6.69 -14.19 -19.87
CA GLU A 43 -7.62 -13.22 -20.47
C GLU A 43 -8.90 -13.09 -19.64
N GLU A 44 -9.47 -14.22 -19.18
CA GLU A 44 -10.64 -14.23 -18.29
C GLU A 44 -10.34 -13.54 -16.95
N GLN A 45 -9.19 -13.84 -16.34
CA GLN A 45 -8.78 -13.23 -15.06
C GLN A 45 -8.58 -11.72 -15.20
N GLN A 46 -8.01 -11.25 -16.31
CA GLN A 46 -7.82 -9.83 -16.59
C GLN A 46 -9.16 -9.12 -16.80
N ASN A 47 -10.08 -9.75 -17.54
CA ASN A 47 -11.43 -9.20 -17.76
C ASN A 47 -12.23 -9.14 -16.45
N LEU A 48 -12.17 -10.18 -15.63
CA LEU A 48 -12.82 -10.21 -14.32
C LEU A 48 -12.25 -9.14 -13.40
N LYS A 49 -10.93 -8.94 -13.39
CA LYS A 49 -10.28 -7.88 -12.61
C LYS A 49 -10.78 -6.49 -13.03
N ARG A 50 -10.81 -6.19 -14.34
CA ARG A 50 -11.33 -4.92 -14.88
C ARG A 50 -12.81 -4.70 -14.53
N SER A 51 -13.62 -5.74 -14.63
CA SER A 51 -15.04 -5.67 -14.26
C SER A 51 -15.22 -5.33 -12.78
N ARG A 52 -14.46 -5.98 -11.89
CA ARG A 52 -14.49 -5.71 -10.45
C ARG A 52 -14.00 -4.31 -10.11
N GLU A 53 -12.92 -3.84 -10.73
CA GLU A 53 -12.42 -2.48 -10.52
C GLU A 53 -13.46 -1.43 -10.92
N THR A 54 -14.18 -1.68 -12.02
CA THR A 54 -15.26 -0.80 -12.47
C THR A 54 -16.45 -0.84 -11.51
N GLU A 55 -16.84 -2.02 -11.03
CA GLU A 55 -17.92 -2.18 -10.05
C GLU A 55 -17.60 -1.49 -8.72
N VAL A 56 -16.38 -1.65 -8.20
CA VAL A 56 -15.95 -0.96 -6.97
C VAL A 56 -16.00 0.55 -7.14
N ARG A 57 -15.57 1.07 -8.30
CA ARG A 57 -15.64 2.51 -8.59
C ARG A 57 -17.09 3.01 -8.60
N GLN A 58 -17.98 2.30 -9.28
CA GLN A 58 -19.40 2.65 -9.34
C GLN A 58 -20.05 2.62 -7.96
N LEU A 59 -19.72 1.62 -7.12
CA LEU A 59 -20.22 1.56 -5.75
C LEU A 59 -19.72 2.71 -4.89
N GLN A 60 -18.46 3.12 -5.05
CA GLN A 60 -17.92 4.29 -4.34
C GLN A 60 -18.60 5.59 -4.78
N GLU A 61 -18.79 5.79 -6.08
CA GLU A 61 -19.49 6.96 -6.63
C GLU A 61 -20.94 7.01 -6.15
N ALA A 62 -21.67 5.89 -6.21
CA ALA A 62 -23.03 5.78 -5.71
C ALA A 62 -23.12 6.04 -4.20
N LYS A 63 -22.19 5.51 -3.41
CA LYS A 63 -22.11 5.77 -1.98
C LYS A 63 -21.91 7.26 -1.69
N LEU A 64 -20.98 7.91 -2.39
CA LEU A 64 -20.74 9.35 -2.24
C LEU A 64 -21.96 10.17 -2.64
N GLU A 65 -22.67 9.79 -3.70
CA GLU A 65 -23.90 10.45 -4.11
C GLU A 65 -25.00 10.32 -3.05
N ILE A 66 -25.20 9.13 -2.48
CA ILE A 66 -26.18 8.89 -1.41
C ILE A 66 -25.84 9.74 -0.18
N LEU A 67 -24.56 9.78 0.22
CA LEU A 67 -24.11 10.59 1.36
C LEU A 67 -24.32 12.09 1.11
N ARG A 68 -24.05 12.59 -0.10
CA ARG A 68 -24.31 13.99 -0.46
C ARG A 68 -25.79 14.32 -0.36
N LYS A 69 -26.67 13.49 -0.93
CA LYS A 69 -28.12 13.71 -0.87
C LYS A 69 -28.63 13.69 0.58
N ALA A 70 -28.22 12.70 1.37
CA ALA A 70 -28.59 12.60 2.77
C ALA A 70 -28.12 13.82 3.58
N LYS A 71 -26.93 14.34 3.27
CA LYS A 71 -26.41 15.57 3.89
C LYS A 71 -27.24 16.79 3.50
N ASP A 72 -27.48 17.01 2.22
CA ASP A 72 -28.26 18.16 1.73
C ASP A 72 -29.68 18.15 2.34
N GLU A 73 -30.29 16.97 2.46
CA GLU A 73 -31.57 16.77 3.14
C GLU A 73 -31.50 17.11 4.63
N ALA A 74 -30.47 16.62 5.34
CA ALA A 74 -30.26 16.90 6.75
C ALA A 74 -30.04 18.40 7.02
N ASP A 75 -29.23 19.07 6.19
CA ASP A 75 -28.96 20.50 6.28
C ASP A 75 -30.23 21.32 6.03
N SER A 76 -31.05 20.92 5.06
CA SER A 76 -32.36 21.52 4.81
C SER A 76 -33.31 21.34 6.00
N MET A 77 -33.37 20.14 6.58
CA MET A 77 -34.20 19.87 7.77
C MET A 77 -33.75 20.70 8.97
N LEU A 78 -32.44 20.81 9.21
CA LEU A 78 -31.88 21.64 10.29
C LEU A 78 -32.18 23.13 10.07
N ALA A 79 -32.06 23.62 8.82
CA ALA A 79 -32.40 24.99 8.48
C ALA A 79 -33.89 25.29 8.74
N GLN A 80 -34.78 24.37 8.36
CA GLN A 80 -36.21 24.49 8.60
C GLN A 80 -36.54 24.47 10.10
N ALA A 81 -35.98 23.52 10.85
CA ALA A 81 -36.16 23.45 12.31
C ALA A 81 -35.67 24.74 13.02
N ARG A 82 -34.55 25.31 12.58
CA ARG A 82 -34.05 26.60 13.07
C ARG A 82 -35.03 27.74 12.79
N ALA A 83 -35.62 27.78 11.59
CA ALA A 83 -36.62 28.77 11.22
C ALA A 83 -37.91 28.65 12.04
N ASP A 84 -38.40 27.43 12.24
CA ASP A 84 -39.60 27.13 13.02
C ASP A 84 -39.42 27.56 14.49
N ILE A 85 -38.29 27.22 15.09
CA ILE A 85 -37.95 27.62 16.47
C ILE A 85 -37.85 29.15 16.58
N ALA A 86 -37.22 29.82 15.61
CA ALA A 86 -37.17 31.27 15.59
C ALA A 86 -38.58 31.91 15.50
N GLY A 87 -39.49 31.30 14.72
CA GLY A 87 -40.89 31.70 14.63
C GLY A 87 -41.64 31.54 15.95
N ILE A 88 -41.50 30.38 16.61
CA ILE A 88 -42.11 30.09 17.91
C ILE A 88 -41.63 31.07 18.98
N ILE A 89 -40.30 31.30 19.07
CA ILE A 89 -39.72 32.27 20.02
C ILE A 89 -40.26 33.68 19.77
N LYS A 90 -40.38 34.09 18.49
CA LYS A 90 -40.93 35.39 18.12
C LYS A 90 -42.39 35.52 18.57
N GLY A 91 -43.21 34.48 18.39
CA GLY A 91 -44.59 34.44 18.86
C GLY A 91 -44.70 34.53 20.39
N LEU A 92 -43.89 33.75 21.12
CA LEU A 92 -43.85 33.78 22.59
C LEU A 92 -43.44 35.15 23.14
N ARG A 93 -42.46 35.81 22.51
CA ARG A 93 -42.02 37.18 22.87
C ARG A 93 -43.09 38.25 22.65
N GLN A 94 -44.01 38.06 21.70
CA GLN A 94 -45.10 38.99 21.44
C GLN A 94 -46.28 38.82 22.41
N GLY A 95 -46.47 37.62 22.97
CA GLY A 95 -47.60 37.29 23.86
C GLY A 95 -47.34 37.49 25.37
N SER A 96 -46.10 37.45 25.85
CA SER A 96 -45.78 37.51 27.29
C SER A 96 -44.64 38.49 27.61
N ASN A 97 -44.97 39.66 28.14
CA ASN A 97 -43.99 40.71 28.49
C ASN A 97 -43.31 40.49 29.86
N GLN A 98 -43.90 39.68 30.75
CA GLN A 98 -43.41 39.46 32.13
C GLN A 98 -42.38 38.35 32.27
N GLN A 99 -42.19 37.47 31.28
CA GLN A 99 -41.25 36.33 31.34
C GLN A 99 -40.15 36.37 30.26
N ARG A 100 -39.87 37.56 29.74
CA ARG A 100 -38.97 37.77 28.59
C ARG A 100 -37.54 37.27 28.83
N SER A 101 -37.03 37.37 30.06
CA SER A 101 -35.69 36.87 30.41
C SER A 101 -35.59 35.35 30.40
N VAL A 102 -36.60 34.65 30.94
CA VAL A 102 -36.66 33.18 30.98
C VAL A 102 -36.81 32.61 29.56
N ILE A 103 -37.66 33.24 28.73
CA ILE A 103 -37.84 32.85 27.33
C ILE A 103 -36.55 33.04 26.53
N ASP A 104 -35.78 34.10 26.81
CA ASP A 104 -34.49 34.36 26.14
C ASP A 104 -33.40 33.36 26.54
N ASP A 105 -33.36 32.94 27.81
CA ASP A 105 -32.46 31.88 28.27
C ASP A 105 -32.80 30.53 27.66
N GLU A 106 -34.09 30.15 27.61
CA GLU A 106 -34.55 28.91 26.98
C GLU A 106 -34.26 28.88 25.47
N ALA A 107 -34.50 30.02 24.80
CA ALA A 107 -34.23 30.21 23.38
C ALA A 107 -32.74 30.12 23.04
N ARG A 108 -31.87 30.65 23.90
CA ARG A 108 -30.42 30.55 23.76
C ARG A 108 -29.95 29.10 23.89
N LYS A 109 -30.42 28.38 24.93
CA LYS A 109 -30.11 26.96 25.12
C LYS A 109 -30.57 26.09 23.95
N ALA A 110 -31.77 26.32 23.43
CA ALA A 110 -32.29 25.59 22.28
C ALA A 110 -31.45 25.83 21.01
N ARG A 111 -30.98 27.06 20.80
CA ARG A 111 -30.09 27.40 19.67
C ARG A 111 -28.69 26.79 19.82
N GLU A 112 -28.15 26.79 21.03
CA GLU A 112 -26.85 26.15 21.32
C GLU A 112 -26.91 24.64 21.11
N ALA A 113 -27.96 23.96 21.59
CA ALA A 113 -28.15 22.53 21.34
C ALA A 113 -28.25 22.19 19.84
N LEU A 114 -28.94 23.02 19.05
CA LEU A 114 -29.01 22.88 17.59
C LEU A 114 -27.70 23.21 16.87
N LYS A 115 -26.84 24.03 17.47
CA LYS A 115 -25.49 24.29 16.95
C LYS A 115 -24.59 23.09 17.18
N GLU A 116 -24.65 22.49 18.37
CA GLU A 116 -23.88 21.29 18.73
C GLU A 116 -24.24 20.08 17.85
N VAL A 117 -25.53 19.87 17.56
CA VAL A 117 -25.99 18.81 16.65
C VAL A 117 -25.52 19.05 15.20
N SER A 118 -25.50 20.31 14.78
CA SER A 118 -24.99 20.71 13.46
C SER A 118 -23.49 20.53 13.35
N GLU A 119 -22.73 20.82 14.41
CA GLU A 119 -21.27 20.60 14.48
C GLU A 119 -20.91 19.11 14.45
N ARG A 120 -21.71 18.24 15.08
CA ARG A 120 -21.58 16.76 14.93
C ARG A 120 -21.94 16.25 13.53
N SER A 121 -22.75 16.97 12.76
CA SER A 121 -22.96 16.64 11.34
C SER A 121 -21.81 17.10 10.45
N LEU A 122 -21.08 18.16 10.83
CA LEU A 122 -19.88 18.60 10.11
C LEU A 122 -18.72 17.60 10.22
N SER A 123 -18.67 16.72 11.23
CA SER A 123 -17.72 15.59 11.22
C SER A 123 -17.96 14.59 10.07
N ILE A 124 -19.14 14.59 9.46
CA ILE A 124 -19.43 13.81 8.24
C ILE A 124 -18.82 14.51 7.00
N ASP A 125 -18.59 15.83 7.05
CA ASP A 125 -17.89 16.54 5.96
C ASP A 125 -16.43 16.11 5.81
N ASP A 126 -15.76 15.74 6.90
CA ASP A 126 -14.40 15.19 6.83
C ASP A 126 -14.36 13.77 6.24
N GLU A 127 -15.41 12.96 6.44
CA GLU A 127 -15.59 11.67 5.76
C GLU A 127 -15.88 11.84 4.25
N LEU A 128 -16.61 12.89 3.86
CA LEU A 128 -16.93 13.24 2.47
C LEU A 128 -15.77 13.92 1.72
N SER A 129 -14.94 14.67 2.44
CA SER A 129 -13.70 15.32 1.98
C SER A 129 -12.56 14.30 1.74
N GLY A 130 -12.75 13.06 2.20
CA GLY A 130 -11.72 12.02 2.16
C GLY A 130 -10.51 12.36 3.03
N LYS A 131 -10.68 13.30 3.99
CA LYS A 131 -9.57 13.84 4.75
C LYS A 131 -9.28 13.08 6.03
N ASP A 132 -10.23 12.38 6.64
CA ASP A 132 -9.94 11.69 7.90
C ASP A 132 -10.65 10.35 8.11
N LEU A 133 -9.88 9.29 7.94
CA LEU A 133 -10.04 8.04 8.70
C LEU A 133 -8.98 7.94 9.83
N ALA A 134 -8.23 9.03 10.10
CA ALA A 134 -7.06 9.01 10.98
C ALA A 134 -7.24 9.73 12.34
N THR A 135 -8.09 10.75 12.47
CA THR A 135 -7.97 11.74 13.56
C THR A 135 -8.67 11.45 14.89
N GLY A 136 -9.50 10.40 15.02
CA GLY A 136 -10.20 10.13 16.29
C GLY A 136 -9.34 9.55 17.43
N TYR A 137 -8.12 9.07 17.16
CA TYR A 137 -7.25 8.41 18.17
C TYR A 137 -6.04 9.25 18.57
N THR A 138 -5.63 10.20 17.74
CA THR A 138 -4.41 10.99 17.90
C THR A 138 -4.59 12.24 18.75
N ASP A 139 -5.83 12.67 19.00
CA ASP A 139 -6.16 13.90 19.72
C ASP A 139 -5.77 13.89 21.21
N SER A 140 -5.58 12.70 21.79
CA SER A 140 -5.14 12.51 23.19
C SER A 140 -3.65 12.18 23.34
N LEU A 141 -2.91 12.04 22.23
CA LEU A 141 -1.51 11.63 22.24
C LEU A 141 -0.59 12.86 22.10
N ARG A 142 0.50 12.89 22.89
CA ARG A 142 1.51 13.95 22.79
C ARG A 142 2.30 13.79 21.49
N PRO A 143 2.30 14.76 20.56
CA PRO A 143 3.13 14.71 19.36
C PRO A 143 4.62 14.63 19.72
N LEU A 144 5.38 13.88 18.92
CA LEU A 144 6.82 13.72 19.11
C LEU A 144 7.55 14.97 18.61
N ASN A 145 8.39 15.55 19.47
CA ASN A 145 9.24 16.67 19.08
C ASN A 145 10.41 16.20 18.19
N PRO A 146 10.90 17.04 17.24
CA PRO A 146 12.04 16.69 16.38
C PRO A 146 13.29 16.28 17.17
N ASP A 147 13.54 16.93 18.31
CA ASP A 147 14.71 16.67 19.15
C ASP A 147 14.64 15.33 19.91
N GLU A 148 13.41 14.80 20.07
CA GLU A 148 13.10 13.52 20.73
C GLU A 148 13.09 12.35 19.71
N ALA A 149 13.00 12.66 18.41
CA ALA A 149 13.08 11.69 17.33
C ALA A 149 14.53 11.26 17.08
N GLN A 150 15.07 10.43 17.96
CA GLN A 150 16.41 9.86 17.83
C GLN A 150 16.34 8.37 17.47
N VAL A 151 17.36 7.89 16.75
CA VAL A 151 17.49 6.46 16.43
C VAL A 151 17.50 5.65 17.74
N GLY A 152 16.57 4.70 17.84
CA GLY A 152 16.35 3.87 19.02
C GLY A 152 15.20 4.32 19.92
N ALA A 153 14.63 5.52 19.71
CA ALA A 153 13.46 6.00 20.48
C ALA A 153 12.21 5.16 20.20
N GLU A 154 11.43 4.87 21.24
CA GLU A 154 10.14 4.18 21.10
C GLU A 154 9.02 5.22 20.91
N VAL A 155 8.28 5.05 19.82
CA VAL A 155 7.31 6.04 19.33
C VAL A 155 6.02 5.34 18.95
N PHE A 156 4.90 6.05 19.03
CA PHE A 156 3.61 5.57 18.56
C PHE A 156 3.29 6.20 17.20
N VAL A 157 2.93 5.36 16.22
CA VAL A 157 2.59 5.83 14.87
C VAL A 157 1.08 6.01 14.77
N GLY A 158 0.62 7.24 14.59
CA GLY A 158 -0.80 7.62 14.59
C GLY A 158 -1.61 6.88 13.53
N LYS A 159 -1.21 6.97 12.26
CA LYS A 159 -1.90 6.30 11.13
C LYS A 159 -1.92 4.78 11.24
N LEU A 160 -0.90 4.17 11.85
CA LEU A 160 -0.82 2.72 12.02
C LEU A 160 -1.41 2.21 13.33
N ARG A 161 -1.69 3.12 14.27
CA ARG A 161 -2.13 2.83 15.65
C ARG A 161 -1.27 1.78 16.33
N GLN A 162 0.04 1.84 16.13
CA GLN A 162 0.99 0.85 16.63
C GLN A 162 2.25 1.51 17.15
N ALA A 163 2.82 0.93 18.21
CA ALA A 163 4.12 1.29 18.71
C ALA A 163 5.24 0.74 17.82
N GLY A 164 6.29 1.52 17.67
CA GLY A 164 7.49 1.15 16.93
C GLY A 164 8.74 1.82 17.50
N GLN A 165 9.88 1.51 16.90
CA GLN A 165 11.18 2.07 17.28
C GLN A 165 11.80 2.81 16.11
N VAL A 166 12.24 4.04 16.31
CA VAL A 166 12.90 4.83 15.27
C VAL A 166 14.18 4.12 14.83
N SER A 167 14.28 3.75 13.56
CA SER A 167 15.46 3.13 12.97
C SER A 167 16.33 4.11 12.20
N TRP A 168 15.77 5.24 11.76
CA TRP A 168 16.49 6.29 11.06
C TRP A 168 15.70 7.62 11.07
N VAL A 169 16.41 8.75 11.04
CA VAL A 169 15.83 10.10 11.09
C VAL A 169 16.46 10.91 9.96
N SER A 170 15.66 11.56 9.12
CA SER A 170 16.20 12.41 8.06
C SER A 170 16.86 13.66 8.65
N GLY A 171 17.91 14.16 8.00
CA GLY A 171 18.69 15.31 8.50
C GLY A 171 17.91 16.63 8.61
N GLU A 172 16.72 16.71 8.00
CA GLU A 172 15.80 17.86 8.11
C GLU A 172 14.57 17.56 8.99
N GLY A 173 14.43 16.34 9.54
CA GLY A 173 13.36 15.98 10.47
C GLY A 173 11.96 15.83 9.87
N ALA A 174 11.83 15.92 8.53
CA ALA A 174 10.55 15.82 7.84
C ALA A 174 9.97 14.40 7.85
N ASP A 175 10.83 13.39 7.69
CA ASP A 175 10.46 11.98 7.59
C ASP A 175 11.34 11.11 8.50
N VAL A 176 10.70 10.19 9.22
CA VAL A 176 11.32 9.33 10.23
C VAL A 176 11.01 7.87 9.89
N GLU A 177 12.05 7.03 9.80
CA GLU A 177 11.88 5.59 9.63
C GLU A 177 11.62 4.96 10.99
N VAL A 178 10.46 4.31 11.13
CA VAL A 178 10.05 3.61 12.35
C VAL A 178 9.88 2.13 12.06
N GLN A 179 10.52 1.30 12.87
CA GLN A 179 10.33 -0.13 12.89
C GLN A 179 9.11 -0.49 13.75
N VAL A 180 8.03 -0.89 13.11
CA VAL A 180 6.80 -1.37 13.75
C VAL A 180 6.77 -2.89 13.61
N GLY A 181 7.12 -3.59 14.70
CA GLY A 181 7.26 -5.05 14.70
C GLY A 181 8.34 -5.55 13.73
N ARG A 182 7.92 -6.22 12.64
CA ARG A 182 8.82 -6.72 11.56
C ARG A 182 8.90 -5.79 10.35
N LEU A 183 8.10 -4.72 10.34
CA LEU A 183 7.98 -3.80 9.23
C LEU A 183 8.77 -2.53 9.55
N LYS A 184 9.36 -1.91 8.53
CA LYS A 184 9.95 -0.57 8.60
C LYS A 184 9.10 0.36 7.75
N VAL A 185 8.66 1.46 8.34
CA VAL A 185 7.75 2.42 7.70
C VAL A 185 8.36 3.81 7.81
N LEU A 186 8.35 4.54 6.70
CA LEU A 186 8.72 5.95 6.68
C LEU A 186 7.45 6.75 6.98
N VAL A 187 7.48 7.50 8.06
CA VAL A 187 6.34 8.28 8.52
C VAL A 187 6.78 9.71 8.83
N PRO A 188 5.97 10.71 8.47
CA PRO A 188 6.32 12.09 8.74
C PRO A 188 6.27 12.32 10.25
N LEU A 189 7.10 13.24 10.75
CA LEU A 189 7.22 13.49 12.20
C LEU A 189 5.88 13.86 12.86
N GLU A 190 4.99 14.54 12.12
CA GLU A 190 3.63 14.90 12.54
C GLU A 190 2.73 13.68 12.86
N ASP A 191 3.07 12.50 12.34
CA ASP A 191 2.35 11.25 12.59
C ASP A 191 3.00 10.38 13.67
N LEU A 192 4.01 10.94 14.37
CA LEU A 192 4.69 10.29 15.49
C LEU A 192 4.30 10.93 16.82
N TYR A 193 4.08 10.07 17.80
CA TYR A 193 3.64 10.44 19.14
C TYR A 193 4.54 9.80 20.18
N VAL A 194 4.68 10.47 21.33
CA VAL A 194 5.45 9.98 22.47
C VAL A 194 4.74 8.79 23.09
N ARG A 195 5.48 7.71 23.38
CA ARG A 195 4.93 6.55 24.06
C ARG A 195 4.90 6.77 25.58
N GLU A 196 3.74 7.11 26.13
CA GLU A 196 3.50 7.18 27.58
C GLU A 196 2.50 6.11 28.04
N GLY A 197 2.91 5.20 28.93
CA GLY A 197 1.99 4.28 29.61
C GLY A 197 1.27 3.29 28.69
N ASP A 198 0.29 2.56 29.25
CA ASP A 198 -0.26 1.27 28.81
C ASP A 198 -1.13 1.32 27.52
N ASP A 199 -0.57 1.81 26.42
CA ASP A 199 -1.27 2.04 25.13
C ASP A 199 -1.47 0.76 24.28
N TYR A 200 -1.64 -0.39 24.94
CA TYR A 200 -1.86 -1.69 24.30
C TYR A 200 -3.33 -1.93 23.98
N LEU A 201 -3.82 -1.45 22.83
CA LEU A 201 -4.98 -2.07 22.20
C LEU A 201 -4.56 -3.35 21.47
N LYS A 202 -5.11 -4.48 21.92
CA LYS A 202 -4.86 -5.85 21.41
C LYS A 202 -5.02 -5.95 19.88
N LYS A 203 -4.17 -6.78 19.27
CA LYS A 203 -4.20 -7.17 17.84
C LYS A 203 -5.61 -7.54 17.35
N PRO A 204 -5.93 -7.17 16.10
CA PRO A 204 -6.05 -8.23 15.09
C PRO A 204 -5.33 -7.94 13.76
N SER A 205 -4.82 -9.03 13.18
CA SER A 205 -4.65 -9.40 11.76
C SER A 205 -4.12 -8.40 10.71
N HIS A 206 -3.08 -8.86 10.02
CA HIS A 206 -2.59 -8.46 8.70
C HIS A 206 -3.58 -7.71 7.80
N THR A 207 -3.51 -6.38 7.73
CA THR A 207 -3.71 -5.61 6.49
C THR A 207 -3.27 -4.16 6.74
N GLY A 208 -2.12 -3.77 6.19
CA GLY A 208 -1.67 -2.37 6.20
C GLY A 208 -1.15 -2.04 4.83
N GLN A 209 -2.00 -1.42 4.01
CA GLN A 209 -1.64 -0.93 2.67
C GLN A 209 -0.73 0.29 2.81
N VAL A 210 0.37 0.27 2.05
CA VAL A 210 1.27 1.42 1.87
C VAL A 210 0.54 2.47 1.01
N TYR A 211 0.51 3.72 1.46
CA TYR A 211 -0.04 4.84 0.69
C TYR A 211 1.02 5.33 -0.31
N LEU A 212 0.76 5.16 -1.61
CA LEU A 212 1.51 5.75 -2.71
C LEU A 212 0.58 6.67 -3.50
N SER A 213 1.12 7.79 -3.99
CA SER A 213 0.41 8.83 -4.75
C SER A 213 -0.40 8.27 -5.93
N PRO A 214 -1.54 8.88 -6.33
CA PRO A 214 -2.44 8.32 -7.34
C PRO A 214 -1.80 8.08 -8.72
N ILE A 215 -0.75 8.84 -9.07
CA ILE A 215 -0.04 8.73 -10.36
C ILE A 215 1.03 7.62 -10.30
N THR A 216 1.63 7.39 -9.14
CA THR A 216 2.58 6.28 -8.90
C THR A 216 1.88 4.97 -8.55
N ARG A 217 0.60 5.00 -8.14
CA ARG A 217 -0.16 3.81 -7.75
C ARG A 217 -0.38 2.83 -8.90
N GLU A 218 -0.63 3.29 -10.13
CA GLU A 218 -0.81 2.39 -11.29
C GLU A 218 0.48 1.64 -11.69
N LYS A 219 1.66 2.25 -11.50
CA LYS A 219 2.96 1.58 -11.75
C LYS A 219 3.46 0.76 -10.56
N ALA A 220 3.29 1.27 -9.33
CA ALA A 220 3.68 0.56 -8.11
C ALA A 220 2.80 -0.67 -7.79
N LEU A 221 1.59 -0.75 -8.36
CA LEU A 221 0.74 -1.96 -8.28
C LEU A 221 1.29 -3.15 -9.09
N VAL A 222 2.35 -2.97 -9.89
CA VAL A 222 2.90 -4.00 -10.78
C VAL A 222 4.36 -4.36 -10.47
N VAL A 223 5.12 -3.46 -9.84
CA VAL A 223 6.55 -3.68 -9.57
C VAL A 223 6.75 -4.23 -8.16
N SER A 224 7.23 -5.48 -8.08
CA SER A 224 7.56 -6.16 -6.82
C SER A 224 8.67 -5.41 -6.06
N MET A 225 8.65 -5.44 -4.72
CA MET A 225 9.78 -4.93 -3.89
C MET A 225 10.97 -5.90 -3.84
N GLU A 226 10.82 -7.07 -4.47
CA GLU A 226 11.86 -8.09 -4.58
C GLU A 226 11.99 -8.56 -6.03
N LEU A 227 13.22 -8.73 -6.47
CA LEU A 227 13.58 -9.39 -7.73
C LEU A 227 14.37 -10.67 -7.43
N ASP A 228 13.95 -11.80 -7.99
CA ASP A 228 14.65 -13.07 -7.86
C ASP A 228 15.32 -13.43 -9.18
N VAL A 229 16.66 -13.43 -9.18
CA VAL A 229 17.50 -13.74 -10.34
C VAL A 229 18.23 -15.08 -10.19
N ARG A 230 17.78 -15.93 -9.26
CA ARG A 230 18.38 -17.26 -9.07
C ARG A 230 18.15 -18.14 -10.31
N GLY A 231 19.16 -18.92 -10.65
CA GLY A 231 19.11 -19.84 -11.79
C GLY A 231 19.40 -19.19 -13.15
N GLN A 232 19.62 -17.87 -13.18
CA GLN A 232 20.02 -17.15 -14.38
C GLN A 232 21.55 -17.13 -14.54
N THR A 233 22.00 -16.83 -15.76
CA THR A 233 23.40 -16.48 -16.00
C THR A 233 23.72 -15.08 -15.47
N ALA A 234 25.01 -14.75 -15.30
CA ALA A 234 25.41 -13.43 -14.80
C ALA A 234 24.98 -12.29 -15.72
N GLU A 235 24.98 -12.50 -17.03
CA GLU A 235 24.58 -11.51 -18.03
C GLU A 235 23.06 -11.27 -18.02
N GLU A 236 22.27 -12.33 -17.95
CA GLU A 236 20.80 -12.24 -17.85
C GLU A 236 20.37 -11.52 -16.56
N ALA A 237 20.97 -11.89 -15.43
CA ALA A 237 20.66 -11.30 -14.14
C ALA A 237 20.95 -9.80 -14.09
N VAL A 238 22.06 -9.36 -14.70
CA VAL A 238 22.41 -7.93 -14.76
C VAL A 238 21.41 -7.17 -15.62
N ALA A 239 21.04 -7.69 -16.78
CA ALA A 239 20.06 -7.07 -17.66
C ALA A 239 18.66 -6.98 -17.03
N GLU A 240 18.25 -8.00 -16.27
CA GLU A 240 16.97 -7.98 -15.56
C GLU A 240 16.98 -7.01 -14.37
N VAL A 241 18.10 -6.94 -13.63
CA VAL A 241 18.28 -5.98 -12.54
C VAL A 241 18.24 -4.54 -13.05
N ASP A 242 18.88 -4.23 -14.18
CA ASP A 242 18.86 -2.91 -14.82
C ASP A 242 17.43 -2.42 -15.06
N LYS A 243 16.68 -3.20 -15.83
CA LYS A 243 15.27 -2.92 -16.14
C LYS A 243 14.41 -2.79 -14.88
N TYR A 244 14.64 -3.66 -13.90
CA TYR A 244 13.90 -3.63 -12.65
C TYR A 244 14.16 -2.36 -11.83
N LEU A 245 15.40 -1.86 -11.81
CA LEU A 245 15.74 -0.63 -11.09
C LEU A 245 15.08 0.60 -11.71
N ASP A 246 14.97 0.66 -13.04
CA ASP A 246 14.21 1.70 -13.75
C ASP A 246 12.73 1.66 -13.35
N ASP A 247 12.12 0.46 -13.38
CA ASP A 247 10.74 0.25 -13.00
C ASP A 247 10.50 0.60 -11.52
N ALA A 248 11.44 0.24 -10.63
CA ALA A 248 11.40 0.57 -9.21
C ALA A 248 11.55 2.08 -8.94
N CYS A 249 12.44 2.75 -9.68
CA CYS A 249 12.61 4.20 -9.60
C CYS A 249 11.34 4.93 -10.07
N LEU A 250 10.76 4.50 -11.20
CA LEU A 250 9.49 5.05 -11.70
C LEU A 250 8.30 4.77 -10.77
N ALA A 251 8.34 3.66 -10.05
CA ALA A 251 7.35 3.30 -9.03
C ALA A 251 7.56 4.06 -7.70
N GLY A 252 8.62 4.84 -7.56
CA GLY A 252 8.95 5.57 -6.33
C GLY A 252 9.35 4.65 -5.17
N LEU A 253 9.86 3.45 -5.46
CA LEU A 253 10.36 2.55 -4.42
C LEU A 253 11.68 3.08 -3.89
N SER A 254 11.74 3.40 -2.60
CA SER A 254 12.96 3.86 -1.93
C SER A 254 13.93 2.72 -1.62
N ARG A 255 13.44 1.48 -1.56
CA ARG A 255 14.23 0.30 -1.18
C ARG A 255 13.71 -0.96 -1.85
N VAL A 256 14.62 -1.76 -2.40
CA VAL A 256 14.31 -3.03 -3.09
C VAL A 256 15.29 -4.14 -2.70
N ARG A 257 14.88 -5.40 -2.86
CA ARG A 257 15.71 -6.58 -2.57
C ARG A 257 15.99 -7.37 -3.84
N ILE A 258 17.25 -7.73 -4.06
CA ILE A 258 17.66 -8.58 -5.18
C ILE A 258 18.19 -9.90 -4.62
N ILE A 259 17.50 -10.98 -4.95
CA ILE A 259 17.80 -12.35 -4.51
C ILE A 259 18.62 -13.01 -5.61
N HIS A 260 19.94 -13.08 -5.40
CA HIS A 260 20.88 -13.75 -6.32
C HIS A 260 21.34 -15.12 -5.78
N GLY A 261 20.96 -15.46 -4.54
CA GLY A 261 21.37 -16.69 -3.86
C GLY A 261 22.81 -16.64 -3.36
N LYS A 262 23.21 -17.68 -2.59
CA LYS A 262 24.54 -17.80 -1.98
C LYS A 262 25.52 -18.50 -2.93
N GLY A 263 25.15 -19.68 -3.42
CA GLY A 263 25.80 -20.41 -4.53
C GLY A 263 27.34 -20.34 -4.56
N THR A 264 27.88 -20.24 -5.77
CA THR A 264 29.31 -19.98 -6.04
C THR A 264 29.68 -18.49 -5.89
N GLY A 265 28.70 -17.63 -5.60
CA GLY A 265 28.90 -16.18 -5.48
C GLY A 265 29.04 -15.43 -6.80
N VAL A 266 28.98 -16.09 -7.95
CA VAL A 266 29.12 -15.45 -9.28
C VAL A 266 28.03 -14.41 -9.52
N LEU A 267 26.76 -14.77 -9.32
CA LEU A 267 25.62 -13.83 -9.45
C LEU A 267 25.72 -12.68 -8.45
N LYS A 268 26.08 -12.97 -7.20
CA LYS A 268 26.30 -11.95 -6.16
C LYS A 268 27.32 -10.91 -6.61
N GLN A 269 28.47 -11.36 -7.13
CA GLN A 269 29.55 -10.48 -7.56
C GLN A 269 29.14 -9.64 -8.77
N ALA A 270 28.50 -10.25 -9.77
CA ALA A 270 28.01 -9.56 -10.96
C ALA A 270 26.98 -8.47 -10.60
N VAL A 271 25.95 -8.82 -9.83
CA VAL A 271 24.90 -7.89 -9.40
C VAL A 271 25.47 -6.76 -8.54
N ARG A 272 26.29 -7.06 -7.51
CA ARG A 272 26.89 -6.01 -6.67
C ARG A 272 27.88 -5.12 -7.40
N LYS A 273 28.55 -5.63 -8.44
CA LYS A 273 29.39 -4.80 -9.30
C LYS A 273 28.54 -3.83 -10.09
N PHE A 274 27.49 -4.32 -10.74
CA PHE A 274 26.57 -3.52 -11.53
C PHE A 274 25.88 -2.41 -10.69
N LEU A 275 25.34 -2.77 -9.51
CA LEU A 275 24.65 -1.83 -8.63
C LEU A 275 25.49 -0.63 -8.16
N ARG A 276 26.82 -0.79 -8.06
CA ARG A 276 27.71 0.30 -7.63
C ARG A 276 27.85 1.41 -8.66
N GLU A 277 27.60 1.10 -9.93
CA GLU A 277 27.76 2.02 -11.05
C GLU A 277 26.40 2.54 -11.56
N HIS A 278 25.29 2.06 -10.98
CA HIS A 278 23.95 2.36 -11.47
C HIS A 278 23.43 3.73 -10.99
N PRO A 279 22.90 4.58 -11.88
CA PRO A 279 22.53 5.96 -11.55
C PRO A 279 21.39 6.07 -10.51
N HIS A 280 20.44 5.14 -10.56
CA HIS A 280 19.30 5.08 -9.64
C HIS A 280 19.60 4.46 -8.28
N VAL A 281 20.84 4.00 -8.04
CA VAL A 281 21.24 3.37 -6.78
C VAL A 281 21.98 4.36 -5.90
N ASP A 282 21.54 4.49 -4.66
CA ASP A 282 22.21 5.27 -3.63
C ASP A 282 23.18 4.41 -2.81
N ALA A 283 22.72 3.26 -2.34
CA ALA A 283 23.54 2.30 -1.62
C ALA A 283 23.10 0.86 -1.90
N ALA A 284 24.06 -0.07 -1.91
CA ALA A 284 23.80 -1.50 -2.05
C ALA A 284 24.55 -2.27 -0.95
N LEU A 285 23.80 -2.96 -0.09
CA LEU A 285 24.34 -3.67 1.08
C LEU A 285 23.91 -5.14 1.08
N PRO A 286 24.69 -6.03 1.71
CA PRO A 286 24.22 -7.39 2.00
C PRO A 286 22.92 -7.36 2.83
N GLY A 287 22.01 -8.28 2.56
CA GLY A 287 20.81 -8.45 3.37
C GLY A 287 21.13 -8.85 4.81
N GLY A 288 20.30 -8.40 5.76
CA GLY A 288 20.39 -8.83 7.15
C GLY A 288 20.06 -10.32 7.33
N LEU A 289 20.30 -10.87 8.53
CA LEU A 289 19.97 -12.27 8.84
C LEU A 289 18.50 -12.62 8.58
N SER A 290 17.58 -11.68 8.85
CA SER A 290 16.14 -11.83 8.61
C SER A 290 15.72 -11.62 7.15
N GLU A 291 16.64 -11.19 6.29
CA GLU A 291 16.36 -10.80 4.89
C GLU A 291 17.03 -11.74 3.87
N GLY A 292 17.59 -12.87 4.33
CA GLY A 292 18.27 -13.85 3.47
C GLY A 292 19.81 -13.81 3.55
N GLY A 293 20.36 -12.90 4.35
CA GLY A 293 21.80 -12.75 4.57
C GLY A 293 22.54 -12.40 3.28
N ASP A 294 23.76 -12.94 3.14
CA ASP A 294 24.61 -12.69 1.96
C ASP A 294 24.07 -13.25 0.63
N GLY A 295 22.94 -13.97 0.65
CA GLY A 295 22.24 -14.41 -0.56
C GLY A 295 21.33 -13.36 -1.18
N VAL A 296 21.22 -12.20 -0.52
CA VAL A 296 20.39 -11.07 -0.92
C VAL A 296 21.22 -9.80 -0.88
N THR A 297 20.97 -8.91 -1.82
CA THR A 297 21.48 -7.53 -1.79
C THR A 297 20.28 -6.59 -1.65
N VAL A 298 20.34 -5.76 -0.63
CA VAL A 298 19.37 -4.69 -0.36
C VAL A 298 19.89 -3.44 -1.04
N VAL A 299 19.03 -2.81 -1.85
CA VAL A 299 19.36 -1.62 -2.61
C VAL A 299 18.51 -0.46 -2.11
N SER A 300 19.16 0.63 -1.71
CA SER A 300 18.53 1.92 -1.48
C SER A 300 18.54 2.70 -2.78
N MET A 301 17.37 3.18 -3.19
CA MET A 301 17.18 3.89 -4.46
C MET A 301 17.40 5.39 -4.25
N ARG A 302 18.02 6.05 -5.23
CA ARG A 302 18.11 7.51 -5.29
C ARG A 302 16.83 8.05 -5.91
N LEU A 303 15.91 8.50 -5.08
CA LEU A 303 14.68 9.17 -5.53
C LEU A 303 15.03 10.60 -5.92
N GLY A 304 14.83 10.92 -7.20
CA GLY A 304 15.06 12.25 -7.77
C GLY A 304 13.89 13.20 -7.57
#